data_AF-A0A7W9G2I4-F1
#
_entry.id   AF-A0A7W9G2I4-F1
#
_cell.length_a   1.000
_cell.length_b   1.000
_cell.length_c   1.000
_cell.angle_alpha   90.00
_cell.angle_beta   90.00
_cell.angle_gamma   90.00
#
_symmetry.space_group_name_H-M   'P 1'
#
loop_
_entity.id
_entity.type
_entity.pdbx_description
1 polymer ?
#
loop_
_entity_poly.entity_id
_entity_poly.type
_entity_poly.pdbx_seq_one_letter_code
_entity_poly.pdbx_strand_id
1 'polypeptide(L)'
;MLHSPACTRDFATSLVGRSGRVTGLLRNGTYAMVELDGEPGELPGGIRRWPVHWDDLELSQPAPRPESADAYRLGLSGSGRDAVHHAVPQGRETGLCGQRAYPLPVMGWSLSFSATATRACPACIH
;
A
#
# COMPACT_ATOMS: atom_id res chain seq x y z
N MET A 1 21.79 -2.38 5.62
CA MET A 1 21.14 -1.66 4.51
C MET A 1 22.01 -1.67 3.24
N LEU A 2 22.67 -2.78 2.94
CA LEU A 2 23.62 -2.91 1.82
C LEU A 2 22.94 -3.42 0.54
N HIS A 3 21.86 -4.19 0.69
CA HIS A 3 21.17 -4.92 -0.39
C HIS A 3 19.95 -4.14 -0.91
N SER A 4 19.57 -3.08 -0.21
CA SER A 4 18.44 -2.22 -0.55
C SER A 4 18.67 -1.40 -1.84
N PRO A 5 17.59 -0.95 -2.52
CA PRO A 5 17.70 -0.13 -3.73
C PRO A 5 18.49 1.16 -3.49
N ALA A 6 19.07 1.74 -4.55
CA ALA A 6 19.88 2.96 -4.45
C ALA A 6 19.15 4.10 -3.71
N CYS A 7 17.88 4.36 -4.05
CA CYS A 7 17.08 5.38 -3.39
C CYS A 7 16.94 5.18 -1.87
N THR A 8 16.87 3.93 -1.39
CA THR A 8 16.82 3.61 0.04
C THR A 8 18.20 3.75 0.68
N ARG A 9 19.26 3.33 -0.02
CA ARG A 9 20.64 3.44 0.47
C ARG A 9 21.11 4.87 0.62
N ASP A 10 20.64 5.79 -0.24
CA ASP A 10 20.95 7.22 -0.14
C ASP A 10 20.47 7.83 1.20
N PHE A 11 19.49 7.21 1.85
CA PHE A 11 18.94 7.61 3.15
C PHE A 11 19.30 6.63 4.28
N ALA A 12 20.27 5.73 4.07
CA ALA A 12 20.55 4.62 4.99
C ALA A 12 20.78 5.07 6.44
N THR A 13 21.55 6.13 6.65
CA THR A 13 21.84 6.67 8.00
C THR A 13 20.59 7.18 8.72
N SER A 14 19.57 7.63 7.98
CA SER A 14 18.31 8.14 8.54
C SER A 14 17.25 7.05 8.74
N LEU A 15 17.43 5.90 8.09
CA LEU A 15 16.52 4.77 8.12
C LEU A 15 16.94 3.69 9.13
N VAL A 16 18.24 3.51 9.37
CA VAL A 16 18.75 2.55 10.35
C VAL A 16 18.26 2.91 11.76
N GLY A 17 17.74 1.91 12.48
CA GLY A 17 17.19 2.08 13.84
C GLY A 17 15.76 2.58 13.88
N ARG A 18 15.12 2.84 12.72
CA ARG A 18 13.69 3.17 12.68
C ARG A 18 12.83 1.93 12.58
N SER A 19 11.66 2.03 13.21
CA SER A 19 10.61 1.03 13.17
C SER A 19 9.55 1.38 12.14
N GLY A 20 8.87 0.33 11.66
CA GLY A 20 7.75 0.48 10.76
C GLY A 20 7.08 -0.84 10.51
N ARG A 21 5.97 -0.78 9.79
CA ARG A 21 5.18 -1.95 9.41
C ARG A 21 5.51 -2.37 8.00
N VAL A 22 5.77 -3.66 7.80
CA VAL A 22 5.79 -4.25 6.45
C VAL A 22 4.37 -4.21 5.89
N THR A 23 4.18 -3.44 4.83
CA THR A 23 2.88 -3.24 4.17
C THR A 23 2.73 -4.05 2.88
N GLY A 24 3.82 -4.63 2.38
CA GLY A 24 3.78 -5.50 1.21
C GLY A 24 5.15 -6.07 0.85
N LEU A 25 5.14 -7.02 -0.07
CA LEU A 25 6.34 -7.61 -0.65
C LEU A 25 6.43 -7.24 -2.13
N LEU A 26 7.62 -6.93 -2.62
CA LEU A 26 7.92 -6.59 -4.00
C LEU A 26 8.88 -7.63 -4.60
N ARG A 27 8.86 -7.74 -5.94
CA ARG A 27 9.77 -8.60 -6.72
C ARG A 27 9.94 -9.99 -6.10
N ASN A 28 8.82 -10.71 -5.99
CA ASN A 28 8.76 -12.07 -5.47
C ASN A 28 9.30 -12.23 -4.02
N GLY A 29 9.18 -11.19 -3.19
CA GLY A 29 9.64 -11.24 -1.80
C GLY A 29 11.06 -10.77 -1.56
N THR A 30 11.79 -10.36 -2.61
CA THR A 30 13.16 -9.84 -2.47
C THR A 30 13.21 -8.55 -1.65
N TYR A 31 12.17 -7.71 -1.78
CA TYR A 31 12.07 -6.46 -1.03
C TYR A 31 10.76 -6.42 -0.27
N ALA A 32 10.79 -5.88 0.94
CA ALA A 32 9.59 -5.46 1.65
C ALA A 32 9.34 -3.98 1.39
N MET A 33 8.08 -3.58 1.35
CA MET A 33 7.71 -2.18 1.52
C MET A 33 7.45 -1.94 2.99
N VAL A 34 8.23 -1.04 3.59
CA VAL A 34 8.10 -0.65 4.99
C VAL A 34 7.45 0.72 5.05
N GLU A 35 6.33 0.79 5.75
CA GLU A 35 5.71 2.05 6.16
C GLU A 35 6.27 2.44 7.53
N LEU A 36 7.10 3.48 7.57
CA LEU A 36 7.76 3.92 8.81
C LEU A 36 6.77 4.55 9.78
N ASP A 37 7.01 4.32 11.06
CA ASP A 37 6.30 4.99 12.15
C ASP A 37 6.77 6.45 12.26
N GLY A 38 5.86 7.36 12.67
CA GLY A 38 6.15 8.77 12.91
C GLY A 38 5.34 9.75 12.05
N GLU A 39 5.43 11.03 12.43
CA GLU A 39 4.74 12.12 11.76
C GLU A 39 5.48 12.56 10.48
N PRO A 40 4.78 13.13 9.47
CA PRO A 40 5.39 13.51 8.19
C PRO A 40 6.66 14.36 8.29
N GLY A 41 6.77 15.24 9.30
CA GLY A 41 7.94 16.08 9.52
C GLY A 41 9.16 15.36 10.10
N GLU A 42 8.96 14.15 10.64
CA GLU A 42 10.02 13.33 11.24
C GLU A 42 10.59 12.31 10.24
N LEU A 43 9.92 12.11 9.11
CA LEU A 43 10.26 11.07 8.14
C LEU A 43 11.42 11.51 7.23
N PRO A 44 12.35 10.60 6.87
CA PRO A 44 13.42 10.91 5.92
C PRO A 44 12.84 11.41 4.59
N GLY A 45 13.16 12.64 4.21
CA GLY A 45 12.61 13.28 3.00
C GLY A 45 11.08 13.41 2.98
N GLY A 46 10.39 13.30 4.13
CA GLY A 46 8.92 13.25 4.19
C GLY A 46 8.31 11.98 3.60
N ILE A 47 9.14 10.98 3.27
CA ILE A 47 8.70 9.74 2.62
C ILE A 47 8.32 8.73 3.68
N ARG A 48 7.06 8.29 3.65
CA ARG A 48 6.54 7.30 4.61
C ARG A 48 6.82 5.86 4.22
N ARG A 49 6.96 5.56 2.93
CA ARG A 49 7.05 4.19 2.40
C ARG A 49 8.37 3.96 1.69
N TRP A 50 9.12 2.96 2.17
CA TRP A 50 10.46 2.66 1.70
C TRP A 50 10.56 1.21 1.22
N PRO A 51 11.05 0.96 0.00
CA PRO A 51 11.42 -0.39 -0.41
C PRO A 51 12.74 -0.77 0.27
N VAL A 52 12.72 -1.79 1.11
CA VAL A 52 13.91 -2.28 1.85
C VAL A 52 14.14 -3.73 1.47
N HIS A 53 15.40 -4.12 1.26
CA HIS A 53 15.72 -5.53 1.00
C HIS A 53 15.41 -6.39 2.22
N TRP A 54 14.93 -7.61 2.00
CA TRP A 54 14.52 -8.49 3.10
C TRP A 54 15.64 -8.71 4.13
N ASP A 55 16.86 -8.99 3.66
CA ASP A 55 18.05 -9.19 4.51
C ASP A 55 18.52 -7.94 5.27
N ASP A 56 18.01 -6.75 4.92
CA ASP A 56 18.33 -5.51 5.61
C ASP A 56 17.31 -5.17 6.73
N LEU A 57 16.33 -6.04 6.98
CA LEU A 57 15.29 -5.86 8.00
C LEU A 57 15.53 -6.75 9.22
N GLU A 58 15.33 -6.15 10.39
CA GLU A 58 15.20 -6.90 11.63
C GLU A 58 13.71 -7.08 11.93
N LEU A 59 13.21 -8.32 11.83
CA LEU A 59 11.80 -8.62 11.97
C LEU A 59 11.48 -8.89 13.44
N SER A 60 10.73 -7.98 14.06
CA SER A 60 10.04 -8.26 15.33
C SER A 60 8.78 -9.11 15.08
N GLN A 61 8.28 -9.79 16.13
CA GLN A 61 7.05 -10.58 16.03
C GLN A 61 5.91 -9.80 15.38
N PRO A 62 5.08 -10.44 14.53
CA PRO A 62 4.03 -9.75 13.82
C PRO A 62 3.04 -9.12 14.81
N ALA A 63 2.92 -7.79 14.76
CA ALA A 63 1.83 -7.10 15.43
C ALA A 63 0.49 -7.64 14.88
N PRO A 64 -0.54 -7.79 15.71
CA PRO A 64 -1.85 -8.22 15.26
C PRO A 64 -2.33 -7.30 14.12
N ARG A 65 -2.69 -7.92 12.99
CA ARG A 65 -3.20 -7.20 11.82
C ARG A 65 -4.47 -6.43 12.25
N PRO A 66 -4.58 -5.12 11.97
CA PRO A 66 -5.85 -4.43 12.20
C PRO A 66 -6.92 -5.07 11.31
N GLU A 67 -7.93 -5.67 11.93
CA GLU A 67 -8.95 -6.50 11.26
C GLU A 67 -9.92 -5.70 10.37
N SER A 68 -9.83 -4.37 10.29
CA SER A 68 -11.00 -3.55 9.95
C SER A 68 -10.89 -2.59 8.75
N ALA A 69 -9.82 -2.62 7.93
CA ALA A 69 -9.70 -1.72 6.77
C ALA A 69 -9.46 -2.42 5.41
N ASP A 70 -9.26 -3.75 5.39
CA ASP A 70 -8.78 -4.51 4.22
C ASP A 70 -9.89 -5.25 3.43
N ALA A 71 -11.17 -5.09 3.78
CA ALA A 71 -12.23 -5.89 3.16
C ALA A 71 -12.38 -5.61 1.65
N TYR A 72 -12.13 -4.36 1.24
CA TYR A 72 -12.36 -3.91 -0.13
C TYR A 72 -11.13 -3.26 -0.74
N ARG A 73 -10.73 -3.77 -1.90
CA ARG A 73 -9.72 -3.17 -2.76
C ARG A 73 -10.35 -2.16 -3.71
N LEU A 74 -9.55 -1.20 -4.15
CA LEU A 74 -9.87 -0.25 -5.18
C LEU A 74 -9.96 -0.98 -6.54
N GLY A 75 -11.15 -0.96 -7.13
CA GLY A 75 -11.34 -1.23 -8.55
C GLY A 75 -11.66 0.04 -9.31
N LEU A 76 -11.29 0.08 -10.59
CA LEU A 76 -11.65 1.16 -11.48
C LEU A 76 -12.64 0.71 -12.55
N SER A 77 -13.63 1.55 -12.82
CA SER A 77 -14.41 1.50 -14.06
C SER A 77 -14.14 2.75 -14.89
N GLY A 78 -14.29 2.65 -16.22
CA GLY A 78 -14.00 3.76 -17.13
C GLY A 78 -12.50 3.97 -17.38
N SER A 79 -12.15 5.10 -17.98
CA SER A 79 -10.77 5.40 -18.38
C SER A 79 -10.41 6.87 -18.18
N GLY A 80 -9.13 7.13 -17.91
CA GLY A 80 -8.60 8.49 -17.85
C GLY A 80 -9.26 9.36 -16.78
N ARG A 81 -9.74 10.54 -17.17
CA ARG A 81 -10.32 11.50 -16.24
C ARG A 81 -11.73 11.13 -15.75
N ASP A 82 -12.37 10.14 -16.36
CA ASP A 82 -13.72 9.69 -15.97
C ASP A 82 -13.69 8.38 -15.18
N ALA A 83 -12.50 7.93 -14.77
CA ALA A 83 -12.35 6.72 -13.97
C ALA A 83 -13.03 6.88 -12.60
N VAL A 84 -13.88 5.91 -12.24
CA VAL A 84 -14.62 5.86 -10.96
C VAL A 84 -14.01 4.79 -10.08
N HIS A 85 -13.87 5.10 -8.79
CA HIS A 85 -13.27 4.24 -7.78
C HIS A 85 -14.36 3.39 -7.11
N HIS A 86 -14.24 2.07 -7.17
CA HIS A 86 -15.22 1.14 -6.59
C HIS A 86 -14.60 0.33 -5.46
N ALA A 87 -15.42 0.02 -4.47
CA ALA A 87 -15.09 -0.95 -3.42
C ALA A 87 -15.28 -2.35 -4.00
N VAL A 88 -14.19 -3.08 -4.23
CA VAL A 88 -14.22 -4.42 -4.82
C VAL A 88 -13.83 -5.45 -3.76
N PRO A 89 -14.65 -6.48 -3.48
CA PRO A 89 -14.28 -7.56 -2.57
C PRO A 89 -13.04 -8.33 -3.07
N GLN A 90 -12.30 -8.95 -2.16
CA GLN A 90 -11.21 -9.85 -2.55
C GLN A 90 -11.70 -10.96 -3.50
N GLY A 91 -10.89 -11.28 -4.51
CA GLY A 91 -11.20 -12.33 -5.49
C GLY A 91 -12.29 -11.99 -6.51
N ARG A 92 -12.86 -10.77 -6.49
CA ARG A 92 -13.91 -10.34 -7.44
C ARG A 92 -13.45 -9.24 -8.40
N GLU A 93 -14.10 -9.13 -9.55
CA GLU A 93 -13.93 -8.05 -10.54
C GLU A 93 -15.14 -7.10 -10.61
N THR A 94 -15.99 -7.18 -9.60
CA THR A 94 -17.24 -6.42 -9.52
C THR A 94 -17.24 -5.65 -8.21
N GLY A 95 -17.53 -4.35 -8.28
CA GLY A 95 -17.71 -3.52 -7.11
C GLY A 95 -18.96 -3.92 -6.31
N LEU A 96 -19.07 -3.44 -5.07
CA LEU A 96 -20.26 -3.59 -4.24
C LEU A 96 -21.53 -3.07 -4.93
N CYS A 97 -21.39 -2.03 -5.75
CA CYS A 97 -22.46 -1.46 -6.57
C CYS A 97 -22.93 -2.35 -7.73
N GLY A 98 -22.33 -3.53 -7.93
CA GLY A 98 -22.63 -4.44 -9.03
C GLY A 98 -21.99 -4.07 -10.37
N GLN A 99 -21.30 -2.93 -10.46
CA GLN A 99 -20.56 -2.53 -11.67
C GLN A 99 -19.27 -3.32 -11.81
N ARG A 100 -18.89 -3.64 -13.05
CA ARG A 100 -17.58 -4.22 -13.32
C ARG A 100 -16.50 -3.19 -13.02
N ALA A 101 -15.56 -3.56 -12.17
CA ALA A 101 -14.49 -2.70 -11.73
C ALA A 101 -13.20 -3.51 -11.69
N TYR A 102 -12.25 -3.15 -12.54
CA TYR A 102 -10.98 -3.85 -12.65
C TYR A 102 -10.12 -3.47 -11.46
N PRO A 103 -9.77 -4.43 -10.57
CA PRO A 103 -8.81 -4.17 -9.51
C PRO A 103 -7.53 -3.63 -10.15
N LEU A 104 -6.96 -2.56 -9.59
CA LEU A 104 -5.68 -2.06 -10.05
C LEU A 104 -4.55 -2.74 -9.28
N PRO A 105 -3.87 -3.75 -9.86
CA PRO A 105 -2.60 -4.18 -9.32
C PRO A 105 -1.56 -3.08 -9.55
N VAL A 106 -1.09 -2.45 -8.49
CA VAL A 106 0.10 -1.58 -8.54
C VAL A 106 1.27 -2.41 -8.02
N MET A 107 2.17 -2.81 -8.92
CA MET A 107 3.37 -3.61 -8.58
C MET A 107 3.06 -4.91 -7.81
N GLY A 108 1.97 -5.59 -8.17
CA GLY A 108 1.52 -6.82 -7.52
C GLY A 108 0.61 -6.60 -6.30
N TRP A 109 0.27 -5.36 -5.96
CA TRP A 109 -0.59 -5.04 -4.82
C TRP A 109 -1.96 -4.52 -5.25
N SER A 110 -2.98 -4.81 -4.46
CA SER A 110 -4.27 -4.13 -4.59
C SER A 110 -4.30 -2.92 -3.66
N LEU A 111 -4.56 -1.73 -4.20
CA LEU A 111 -4.80 -0.55 -3.37
C LEU A 111 -6.10 -0.74 -2.57
N SER A 112 -6.15 -0.29 -1.32
CA SER A 112 -7.39 -0.30 -0.53
C SER A 112 -8.38 0.73 -1.08
N PHE A 113 -9.67 0.42 -1.03
CA PHE A 113 -10.71 1.38 -1.36
C PHE A 113 -10.76 2.48 -0.28
N SER A 114 -10.93 3.74 -0.72
CA SER A 114 -11.17 4.87 0.18
C SER A 114 -12.53 5.49 -0.14
N ALA A 115 -13.45 5.42 0.83
CA ALA A 115 -14.79 5.99 0.73
C ALA A 115 -14.78 7.52 0.64
N THR A 116 -13.70 8.17 1.06
CA THR A 116 -13.54 9.63 1.02
C THR A 116 -12.82 10.13 -0.24
N ALA A 117 -12.42 9.22 -1.15
CA ALA A 117 -11.82 9.63 -2.41
C ALA A 117 -12.82 10.44 -3.25
N THR A 118 -12.37 11.53 -3.87
CA THR A 118 -13.22 12.42 -4.70
C THR A 118 -14.00 11.68 -5.80
N ARG A 119 -13.49 10.53 -6.25
CA ARG A 119 -14.08 9.71 -7.31
C ARG A 119 -14.67 8.39 -6.80
N ALA A 120 -14.87 8.26 -5.49
CA ALA A 120 -15.52 7.10 -4.92
C ALA A 120 -16.94 6.98 -5.47
N CYS A 121 -17.28 5.79 -5.96
CA CYS A 121 -18.63 5.47 -6.39
C CYS A 121 -19.59 5.65 -5.21
N PRO A 122 -20.62 6.50 -5.30
CA PRO A 122 -21.53 6.74 -4.18
C PRO A 122 -22.19 5.46 -3.66
N ALA A 123 -22.50 4.53 -4.54
CA ALA A 123 -23.09 3.23 -4.19
C ALA A 123 -22.12 2.25 -3.51
N CYS A 124 -20.81 2.53 -3.52
CA CYS A 124 -19.80 1.74 -2.80
C CYS A 124 -19.46 2.33 -1.42
N ILE A 125 -20.06 3.46 -1.03
CA ILE A 125 -19.80 4.17 0.23
C ILE A 125 -20.85 3.80 1.31
N HIS A 126 -21.96 3.19 0.91
CA HIS A 126 -23.07 2.77 1.77
C HIS A 126 -23.09 1.25 1.96
#